data_AF-A0A412PI55-F1
#
_entry.id   AF-A0A412PI55-F1
#
_cell.length_a   1.000
_cell.length_b   1.000
_cell.length_c   1.000
_cell.angle_alpha   90.00
_cell.angle_beta   90.00
_cell.angle_gamma   90.00
#
_symmetry.space_group_name_H-M   'P 1'
#
loop_
_entity.id
_entity.type
_entity.pdbx_description
1 polymer ?
#
loop_
_entity_poly.entity_id
_entity_poly.type
_entity_poly.pdbx_seq_one_letter_code
_entity_poly.pdbx_strand_id
1 'polypeptide(L)'
;MEVSFMLSVYPACFFIENEGYSVIFPDLNYLATEGETLSDALNNATECLASYLYKPLPDQIINPPSKLADVSLEKVAKKINSSVEAGSFVKLVSVDAEQYAKKYF
;
A
#
# COMPACT_ATOMS: atom_id res chain seq x y z
N MET A 1 27.03 -0.63 -12.77
CA MET A 1 26.33 -0.78 -11.48
C MET A 1 25.22 -1.76 -11.73
N GLU A 2 25.20 -2.87 -11.00
CA GLU A 2 24.11 -3.84 -11.09
C GLU A 2 22.79 -3.16 -10.78
N VAL A 3 21.83 -3.27 -11.71
CA VAL A 3 20.46 -2.85 -11.47
C VAL A 3 19.87 -3.89 -10.52
N SER A 4 19.82 -3.56 -9.24
CA SER A 4 19.15 -4.38 -8.24
C SER A 4 17.65 -4.37 -8.54
N PHE A 5 17.11 -5.45 -9.12
CA PHE A 5 15.68 -5.69 -9.25
C PHE A 5 15.04 -5.76 -7.85
N MET A 6 14.68 -4.61 -7.28
CA MET A 6 14.20 -4.57 -5.89
C MET A 6 12.69 -4.80 -5.86
N LEU A 7 12.30 -6.08 -5.91
CA LEU A 7 10.97 -6.51 -5.51
C LEU A 7 10.69 -5.92 -4.12
N SER A 8 9.74 -5.00 -4.05
CA SER A 8 9.38 -4.30 -2.83
C SER A 8 8.08 -4.88 -2.29
N VAL A 9 8.02 -5.12 -0.98
CA VAL A 9 6.86 -5.73 -0.33
C VAL A 9 6.51 -4.94 0.92
N TYR A 10 5.29 -4.42 0.99
CA TYR A 10 4.79 -3.64 2.12
C TYR A 10 3.47 -4.19 2.63
N PRO A 11 3.24 -4.20 3.95
CA PRO A 11 1.92 -4.47 4.49
C PRO A 11 0.99 -3.29 4.20
N ALA A 12 -0.25 -3.59 3.81
CA ALA A 12 -1.32 -2.64 3.64
C ALA A 12 -2.56 -3.08 4.41
N CYS A 13 -3.25 -2.12 5.01
CA CYS A 13 -4.55 -2.30 5.63
C CYS A 13 -5.63 -2.09 4.57
N PHE A 14 -6.46 -3.11 4.36
CA PHE A 14 -7.66 -3.06 3.55
C PHE A 14 -8.85 -2.86 4.48
N PHE A 15 -9.39 -1.65 4.52
CA PHE A 15 -10.60 -1.30 5.24
C PHE A 15 -11.79 -1.49 4.33
N ILE A 16 -12.81 -2.22 4.80
CA ILE A 16 -14.09 -2.32 4.10
C ILE A 16 -14.86 -1.03 4.37
N GLU A 17 -15.39 -0.42 3.31
CA GLU A 17 -16.25 0.74 3.37
C GLU A 17 -17.67 0.37 2.90
N ASN A 18 -18.62 1.31 2.99
CA ASN A 18 -19.99 1.09 2.48
C ASN A 18 -20.00 0.66 1.00
N GLU A 19 -19.07 1.20 0.21
CA GLU A 19 -18.88 0.87 -1.20
C GLU A 19 -17.38 0.62 -1.44
N GLY A 20 -16.99 -0.65 -1.45
CA GLY A 20 -15.62 -1.07 -1.79
C GLY A 20 -14.65 -1.05 -0.61
N TYR A 21 -13.41 -0.65 -0.90
CA TYR A 21 -12.27 -0.76 0.01
C TYR A 21 -11.40 0.49 -0.01
N SER A 22 -11.00 0.94 1.17
CA SER A 22 -9.84 1.83 1.35
C SER A 22 -8.59 0.98 1.61
N VAL A 23 -7.47 1.31 0.96
CA VAL A 23 -6.18 0.61 1.14
C VAL A 23 -5.12 1.57 1.63
N ILE A 24 -4.53 1.29 2.79
CA ILE A 24 -3.59 2.19 3.47
C ILE A 24 -2.27 1.48 3.73
N PHE A 25 -1.17 2.07 3.29
CA PHE A 25 0.20 1.64 3.61
C PHE A 25 0.73 2.44 4.82
N PRO A 26 0.70 1.88 6.04
CA PRO A 26 1.03 2.64 7.25
C PRO A 26 2.50 3.09 7.30
N ASP A 27 3.41 2.31 6.72
CA ASP A 27 4.83 2.62 6.72
C ASP A 27 5.19 3.76 5.74
N LEU A 28 4.34 3.99 4.72
CA LEU A 28 4.61 4.93 3.63
C LEU A 28 3.84 6.24 3.84
N ASN A 29 3.93 6.79 5.06
CA ASN A 29 3.22 8.01 5.45
C ASN A 29 1.70 7.93 5.21
N TYR A 30 1.10 6.78 5.55
CA TYR A 30 -0.33 6.52 5.33
C TYR A 30 -0.76 6.72 3.87
N LEU A 31 0.13 6.38 2.92
CA LEU A 31 -0.19 6.33 1.49
C LEU A 31 -1.48 5.54 1.29
N ALA A 32 -2.39 6.12 0.52
CA ALA A 32 -3.75 5.64 0.40
C ALA A 32 -4.15 5.48 -1.06
N THR A 33 -5.00 4.49 -1.30
CA THR A 33 -5.77 4.31 -2.52
C THR A 33 -7.07 3.59 -2.18
N GLU A 34 -7.93 3.38 -3.16
CA GLU A 34 -9.25 2.78 -2.97
C GLU A 34 -9.61 1.88 -4.15
N GLY A 35 -10.65 1.06 -4.00
CA GLY A 35 -11.19 0.26 -5.10
C GLY A 35 -12.59 -0.25 -4.80
N GLU A 36 -13.44 -0.26 -5.83
CA GLU A 36 -14.85 -0.67 -5.73
C GLU A 36 -15.00 -2.17 -5.39
N THR A 37 -14.11 -3.00 -5.94
CA THR A 37 -14.01 -4.42 -5.63
C THR A 37 -12.67 -4.75 -4.98
N LEU A 38 -12.56 -5.93 -4.36
CA LEU A 38 -11.28 -6.41 -3.83
C LEU A 38 -10.21 -6.51 -4.93
N SER A 39 -10.60 -6.88 -6.16
CA SER A 39 -9.67 -6.96 -7.28
C SER A 39 -9.15 -5.58 -7.67
N ASP A 40 -10.04 -4.59 -7.72
CA ASP A 40 -9.66 -3.20 -8.03
C ASP A 40 -8.76 -2.64 -6.94
N ALA A 41 -9.11 -2.84 -5.67
CA ALA A 41 -8.32 -2.41 -4.54
C ALA A 41 -6.90 -3.01 -4.55
N LEU A 42 -6.75 -4.29 -4.92
CA LEU A 42 -5.44 -4.93 -5.06
C LEU A 42 -4.62 -4.37 -6.23
N ASN A 43 -5.26 -4.14 -7.37
CA ASN A 43 -4.61 -3.57 -8.55
C ASN A 43 -4.16 -2.13 -8.26
N ASN A 44 -5.05 -1.31 -7.71
CA ASN A 44 -4.79 0.07 -7.36
C ASN A 44 -3.71 0.18 -6.27
N ALA A 45 -3.72 -0.71 -5.26
CA ALA A 45 -2.66 -0.76 -4.25
C ALA A 45 -1.29 -1.07 -4.85
N THR A 46 -1.23 -1.99 -5.84
CA THR A 46 0.01 -2.34 -6.52
C THR A 46 0.53 -1.16 -7.36
N GLU A 47 -0.35 -0.51 -8.11
CA GLU A 47 -0.02 0.69 -8.91
C GLU A 47 0.44 1.86 -8.04
N CYS A 48 -0.30 2.12 -6.96
CA CYS A 48 0.01 3.17 -6.00
C CYS A 48 1.39 2.94 -5.37
N LEU A 49 1.68 1.71 -4.93
CA LEU A 49 2.97 1.34 -4.39
C LEU A 49 4.10 1.47 -5.44
N ALA A 50 3.88 1.02 -6.67
CA ALA A 50 4.86 1.13 -7.76
C ALA A 50 5.24 2.60 -8.00
N SER A 51 4.22 3.44 -8.15
CA SER A 51 4.35 4.86 -8.43
C SER A 51 5.11 5.58 -7.32
N TYR A 52 4.76 5.29 -6.06
CA TYR A 52 5.40 5.87 -4.89
C TYR A 52 6.89 5.52 -4.82
N LEU A 53 7.27 4.28 -5.15
CA LEU A 53 8.64 3.81 -5.03
C LEU A 53 9.53 4.15 -6.23
N TYR A 54 8.97 4.25 -7.45
CA TYR A 54 9.77 4.38 -8.66
C TYR A 54 10.49 5.73 -8.81
N LYS A 55 9.78 6.83 -8.52
CA LYS A 55 10.31 8.20 -8.63
C LYS A 55 9.88 9.02 -7.41
N PRO A 56 10.52 8.80 -6.25
CA PRO A 56 10.16 9.53 -5.05
C PRO A 56 10.40 11.02 -5.21
N LEU A 57 9.54 11.83 -4.59
CA LEU A 57 9.77 13.27 -4.46
C LEU A 57 11.02 13.54 -3.59
N PRO A 58 11.70 14.70 -3.72
CA PRO A 58 12.93 15.00 -2.98
C PRO A 58 12.83 14.83 -1.46
N ASP A 59 11.68 15.18 -0.87
CA ASP A 59 11.44 15.09 0.57
C ASP A 59 10.54 13.89 0.95
N GLN A 60 10.33 12.94 0.03
CA GLN A 60 9.50 11.77 0.28
C GLN A 60 10.20 10.78 1.21
N ILE A 61 9.54 10.45 2.32
CA ILE A 61 10.05 9.49 3.29
C ILE A 61 9.56 8.09 2.93
N ILE A 62 10.50 7.20 2.59
CA ILE A 62 10.23 5.77 2.39
C ILE A 62 10.77 5.01 3.60
N ASN A 63 9.90 4.71 4.56
CA ASN A 63 10.29 3.87 5.70
C ASN A 63 10.41 2.41 5.26
N PRO A 64 11.24 1.59 5.93
CA PRO A 64 11.25 0.15 5.71
C PRO A 64 9.91 -0.49 6.07
N PRO A 65 9.53 -1.61 5.44
CA PRO A 65 8.27 -2.28 5.72
C PRO A 65 8.24 -2.86 7.13
N SER A 66 7.14 -2.65 7.84
CA SER A 66 6.83 -3.34 9.08
C SER A 66 6.60 -4.84 8.83
N LYS A 67 6.82 -5.67 9.85
CA LYS A 67 6.36 -7.07 9.78
C LYS A 67 4.84 -7.07 9.74
N LEU A 68 4.25 -7.97 8.96
CA LEU A 68 2.79 -8.06 8.82
C LEU A 68 2.08 -8.21 10.18
N ALA A 69 2.65 -9.00 11.08
CA ALA A 69 2.10 -9.25 12.42
C ALA A 69 2.13 -8.03 13.36
N ASP A 70 2.97 -7.04 13.07
CA ASP A 70 3.10 -5.82 13.88
C ASP A 70 2.12 -4.72 13.42
N VAL A 71 1.50 -4.89 12.24
CA VAL A 71 0.52 -3.94 11.70
C VAL A 71 -0.87 -4.21 12.29
N SER A 72 -1.47 -3.15 12.83
CA SER A 72 -2.76 -3.21 13.51
C SER A 72 -3.78 -2.31 12.80
N LEU A 73 -4.86 -2.91 12.30
CA LEU A 73 -5.99 -2.19 11.70
C LEU A 73 -6.50 -1.09 12.63
N GLU A 74 -6.71 -1.41 13.91
CA GLU A 74 -7.22 -0.46 14.91
C GLU A 74 -6.32 0.77 15.10
N LYS A 75 -5.00 0.56 15.16
CA LYS A 75 -4.06 1.66 15.30
C LYS A 75 -4.04 2.54 14.05
N VAL A 76 -4.10 1.92 12.87
CA VAL A 76 -4.12 2.63 11.60
C VAL A 76 -5.43 3.41 11.43
N ALA A 77 -6.59 2.76 11.66
CA ALA A 77 -7.91 3.37 11.63
C ALA A 77 -7.98 4.59 12.57
N LYS A 78 -7.55 4.43 13.83
CA LYS A 78 -7.47 5.54 14.79
C LYS A 78 -6.62 6.70 14.27
N LYS A 79 -5.50 6.41 13.60
CA LYS A 79 -4.58 7.45 13.11
C LYS A 79 -5.14 8.22 11.92
N ILE A 80 -5.93 7.56 11.07
CA ILE A 80 -6.60 8.18 9.91
C ILE A 80 -8.02 8.65 10.23
N ASN A 81 -8.45 8.61 11.50
CA ASN A 81 -9.81 8.94 11.95
C ASN A 81 -10.91 8.12 11.25
N SER A 82 -10.67 6.84 11.01
CA SER A 82 -11.64 5.88 10.46
C SER A 82 -12.05 4.81 11.48
N SER A 83 -13.01 3.95 11.12
CA SER A 83 -13.43 2.74 11.84
C SER A 83 -12.85 1.47 11.20
N VAL A 84 -12.96 0.34 11.90
CA VAL A 84 -12.62 -0.98 11.37
C VAL A 84 -13.91 -1.76 11.17
N GLU A 85 -14.34 -1.89 9.93
CA GLU A 85 -15.50 -2.72 9.59
C GLU A 85 -15.16 -4.20 9.60
N ALA A 86 -16.14 -5.03 9.96
CA ALA A 86 -15.99 -6.48 10.02
C ALA A 86 -15.59 -7.04 8.65
N GLY A 87 -14.47 -7.77 8.61
CA GLY A 87 -13.90 -8.30 7.37
C GLY A 87 -12.75 -7.45 6.80
N SER A 88 -12.47 -6.28 7.36
CA SER A 88 -11.22 -5.55 7.09
C SER A 88 -10.01 -6.41 7.47
N PHE A 89 -8.91 -6.28 6.72
CA PHE A 89 -7.75 -7.17 6.87
C PHE A 89 -6.43 -6.47 6.53
N VAL A 90 -5.31 -7.06 6.96
CA VAL A 90 -3.97 -6.63 6.56
C VAL A 90 -3.40 -7.65 5.58
N LYS A 91 -2.78 -7.18 4.49
CA LYS A 91 -2.15 -8.04 3.49
C LYS A 91 -0.84 -7.44 2.98
N LEU A 92 0.10 -8.30 2.60
CA LEU A 92 1.30 -7.89 1.88
C LEU A 92 0.97 -7.57 0.41
N VAL A 93 1.39 -6.40 -0.04
CA VAL A 93 1.37 -6.00 -1.44
C VAL A 93 2.81 -5.96 -1.93
N SER A 94 3.07 -6.66 -3.04
CA SER A 94 4.41 -6.78 -3.63
C SER A 94 4.43 -6.15 -5.02
N VAL A 95 5.51 -5.44 -5.35
CA VAL A 95 5.69 -4.85 -6.68
C VAL A 95 7.15 -4.88 -7.13
N ASP A 96 7.36 -5.13 -8.42
CA ASP A 96 8.60 -4.76 -9.11
C ASP A 96 8.37 -3.36 -9.71
N ALA A 97 8.80 -2.33 -9.00
CA ALA A 97 8.49 -0.94 -9.36
C ALA A 97 9.15 -0.55 -10.70
N GLU A 98 10.34 -1.08 -11.00
CA GLU A 98 11.00 -0.81 -12.28
C GLU A 98 10.30 -1.49 -13.45
N GLN A 99 9.91 -2.77 -13.31
CA GLN A 99 9.19 -3.47 -14.35
C GLN A 99 7.81 -2.84 -14.59
N TYR A 100 7.12 -2.48 -13.50
CA TYR A 100 5.85 -1.78 -13.58
C TYR A 100 6.02 -0.46 -14.34
N ALA A 101 7.01 0.35 -13.95
CA ALA A 101 7.30 1.60 -14.64
C ALA A 101 7.60 1.42 -16.13
N LYS A 102 8.44 0.46 -16.52
CA LYS A 102 8.74 0.19 -17.95
C LYS A 102 7.50 -0.14 -18.78
N LYS A 103 6.46 -0.67 -18.16
CA LYS A 103 5.21 -1.06 -18.83
C LYS A 103 4.20 0.08 -18.90
N TYR A 104 4.21 0.99 -17.92
CA TYR A 104 3.12 1.94 -17.71
C TYR A 104 3.55 3.42 -17.70
N PHE A 105 4.84 3.74 -17.61
CA PHE A 105 5.42 5.09 -17.58
C PHE A 105 6.48 5.30 -18.67
#